data_AF-A0A420WAJ0-F1
#
_entry.id   AF-A0A420WAJ0-F1
#
_cell.length_a   1.000
_cell.length_b   1.000
_cell.length_c   1.000
_cell.angle_alpha   90.00
_cell.angle_beta   90.00
_cell.angle_gamma   90.00
#
_symmetry.space_group_name_H-M   'P 1'
#
loop_
_entity.id
_entity.type
_entity.pdbx_description
1 polymer ?
#
loop_
_entity_poly.entity_id
_entity_poly.type
_entity_poly.pdbx_seq_one_letter_code
_entity_poly.pdbx_strand_id
1 'polypeptide(L)'
;MVLLDAKGRPEVEGQTLEGKLDGPVRFYTEGRLAMTATYKAGVLDGPTVSYGADGAVLGEALYRNGDKISETVPSPPAPAPVPPPAKPPTLFQLLKQWLAMKLKPVKGGG
;
A
#
# COMPACT_ATOMS: atom_id res chain seq x y z
N MET A 1 -0.63 8.44 11.30
CA MET A 1 -0.31 7.34 12.22
C MET A 1 0.27 6.17 11.45
N VAL A 2 1.33 5.57 11.96
CA VAL A 2 1.92 4.34 11.43
C VAL A 2 2.10 3.37 12.60
N LEU A 3 1.58 2.17 12.49
CA LEU A 3 1.80 1.06 13.42
C LEU A 3 2.76 0.08 12.75
N LEU A 4 3.78 -0.33 13.49
CA LEU A 4 4.81 -1.25 13.02
C LEU A 4 4.65 -2.62 13.69
N ASP A 5 4.95 -3.69 12.95
CA ASP A 5 5.05 -5.04 13.48
C ASP A 5 6.32 -5.21 14.36
N ALA A 6 6.47 -6.38 14.99
CA ALA A 6 7.63 -6.71 15.81
C ALA A 6 8.98 -6.68 15.06
N LYS A 7 8.97 -6.69 13.72
CA LYS A 7 10.15 -6.60 12.85
C LYS A 7 10.38 -5.16 12.37
N GLY A 8 9.58 -4.19 12.81
CA GLY A 8 9.67 -2.79 12.43
C GLY A 8 9.08 -2.46 11.06
N ARG A 9 8.28 -3.36 10.46
CA ARG A 9 7.62 -3.13 9.17
C ARG A 9 6.26 -2.47 9.39
N PRO A 10 5.77 -1.61 8.47
CA PRO A 10 4.42 -1.08 8.59
C PRO A 10 3.41 -2.23 8.58
N GLU A 11 2.49 -2.19 9.54
CA GLU A 11 1.32 -3.05 9.67
C GLU A 11 0.06 -2.23 9.38
N VAL A 12 0.02 -0.97 9.86
CA VAL A 12 -1.06 -0.02 9.57
C VAL A 12 -0.48 1.34 9.25
N GLU A 13 -0.97 1.99 8.22
CA GLU A 13 -0.65 3.38 7.88
C GLU A 13 -1.96 4.13 7.62
N GLY A 14 -2.16 5.27 8.26
CA GLY A 14 -3.38 6.05 8.05
C GLY A 14 -3.31 7.44 8.66
N GLN A 15 -4.36 8.22 8.42
CA GLN A 15 -4.52 9.54 9.03
C GLN A 15 -5.39 9.43 10.28
N THR A 16 -5.12 10.31 11.25
CA THR A 16 -5.87 10.40 12.49
C THR A 16 -6.30 11.83 12.74
N LEU A 17 -7.56 12.04 13.06
CA LEU A 17 -8.14 13.30 13.50
C LEU A 17 -8.69 13.13 14.91
N GLU A 18 -8.29 14.00 15.85
CA GLU A 18 -8.72 13.94 17.26
C GLU A 18 -8.50 12.57 17.93
N GLY A 19 -7.41 11.89 17.56
CA GLY A 19 -7.08 10.56 18.09
C GLY A 19 -7.86 9.40 17.48
N LYS A 20 -8.72 9.64 16.48
CA LYS A 20 -9.47 8.61 15.75
C LYS A 20 -9.00 8.52 14.31
N LEU A 21 -9.14 7.35 13.68
CA LEU A 21 -8.85 7.19 12.25
C LEU A 21 -9.83 8.05 11.43
N ASP A 22 -9.30 8.87 10.54
CA ASP A 22 -10.11 9.73 9.67
C ASP A 22 -9.41 9.87 8.32
N GLY A 23 -10.05 9.37 7.27
CA GLY A 23 -9.50 9.25 5.92
C GLY A 23 -9.04 7.83 5.57
N PRO A 24 -8.22 7.70 4.50
CA PRO A 24 -7.76 6.42 3.99
C PRO A 24 -6.71 5.79 4.91
N VAL A 25 -6.85 4.48 5.11
CA VAL A 25 -5.97 3.63 5.93
C VAL A 25 -5.55 2.42 5.10
N ARG A 26 -4.27 2.06 5.20
CA ARG A 26 -3.65 0.92 4.55
C ARG A 26 -3.21 -0.09 5.61
N PHE A 27 -3.49 -1.34 5.35
CA PHE A 27 -3.11 -2.47 6.19
C PHE A 27 -2.14 -3.34 5.43
N TYR A 28 -1.08 -3.75 6.11
CA TYR A 28 0.01 -4.50 5.54
C TYR A 28 0.19 -5.81 6.30
N THR A 29 0.31 -6.90 5.55
CA THR A 29 0.61 -8.22 6.08
C THR A 29 1.97 -8.64 5.58
N GLU A 30 2.87 -8.94 6.49
CA GLU A 30 4.26 -9.27 6.18
C GLU A 30 5.01 -8.22 5.32
N GLY A 31 4.64 -6.95 5.45
CA GLY A 31 5.20 -5.85 4.66
C GLY A 31 4.64 -5.71 3.25
N ARG A 32 3.60 -6.47 2.89
CA ARG A 32 2.84 -6.32 1.63
C ARG A 32 1.49 -5.69 1.91
N LEU A 33 1.00 -4.84 1.00
CA LEU A 33 -0.32 -4.24 1.12
C LEU A 33 -1.38 -5.35 1.05
N ALA A 34 -2.16 -5.49 2.11
CA ALA A 34 -3.20 -6.51 2.23
C ALA A 34 -4.61 -5.91 2.11
N MET A 35 -4.80 -4.67 2.56
CA MET A 35 -6.10 -4.00 2.49
C MET A 35 -5.95 -2.47 2.46
N THR A 36 -6.86 -1.80 1.77
CA THR A 36 -7.11 -0.37 1.96
C THR A 36 -8.54 -0.17 2.43
N ALA A 37 -8.78 0.74 3.35
CA ALA A 37 -10.09 1.04 3.91
C ALA A 37 -10.20 2.53 4.19
N THR A 38 -11.42 3.05 4.23
CA THR A 38 -11.68 4.46 4.54
C THR A 38 -12.40 4.55 5.87
N TYR A 39 -11.87 5.36 6.78
CA TYR A 39 -12.48 5.60 8.08
C TYR A 39 -12.96 7.04 8.18
N LYS A 40 -14.01 7.27 8.96
CA LYS A 40 -14.53 8.58 9.30
C LYS A 40 -14.82 8.63 10.78
N ALA A 41 -14.17 9.53 11.51
CA ALA A 41 -14.28 9.66 12.96
C ALA A 41 -14.11 8.32 13.72
N GLY A 42 -13.24 7.44 13.24
CA GLY A 42 -12.94 6.13 13.82
C GLY A 42 -13.83 4.98 13.36
N VAL A 43 -14.82 5.23 12.49
CA VAL A 43 -15.75 4.22 11.98
C VAL A 43 -15.44 3.94 10.51
N LEU A 44 -15.53 2.68 10.10
CA LEU A 44 -15.34 2.29 8.70
C LEU A 44 -16.48 2.88 7.84
N ASP A 45 -16.15 3.84 6.98
CA ASP A 45 -17.12 4.55 6.15
C ASP A 45 -16.45 4.91 4.81
N GLY A 46 -16.83 4.19 3.77
CA GLY A 46 -16.31 4.34 2.43
C GLY A 46 -15.81 3.02 1.82
N PRO A 47 -15.10 3.13 0.69
CA PRO A 47 -14.62 1.96 -0.05
C PRO A 47 -13.48 1.25 0.69
N THR A 48 -13.48 -0.06 0.56
CA THR A 48 -12.47 -0.99 1.07
C THR A 48 -12.06 -1.94 -0.05
N VAL A 49 -10.76 -2.19 -0.19
CA VAL A 49 -10.20 -3.09 -1.20
C VAL A 49 -9.24 -4.05 -0.52
N SER A 50 -9.41 -5.35 -0.77
CA SER A 50 -8.53 -6.42 -0.26
C SER A 50 -7.63 -6.94 -1.37
N TYR A 51 -6.37 -7.20 -1.03
CA TYR A 51 -5.33 -7.63 -1.97
C TYR A 51 -4.76 -8.99 -1.59
N GLY A 52 -4.42 -9.80 -2.60
CA GLY A 52 -3.74 -11.07 -2.46
C GLY A 52 -2.24 -10.89 -2.26
N ALA A 53 -1.54 -11.99 -1.95
CA ALA A 53 -0.08 -11.97 -1.76
C ALA A 53 0.69 -11.59 -3.05
N ASP A 54 0.07 -11.76 -4.20
CA ASP A 54 0.53 -11.36 -5.54
C ASP A 54 0.19 -9.90 -5.89
N GLY A 55 -0.58 -9.21 -5.04
CA GLY A 55 -1.08 -7.86 -5.26
C GLY A 55 -2.38 -7.79 -6.08
N ALA A 56 -2.97 -8.93 -6.45
CA ALA A 56 -4.26 -8.95 -7.14
C ALA A 56 -5.38 -8.49 -6.21
N VAL A 57 -6.38 -7.78 -6.73
CA VAL A 57 -7.58 -7.43 -5.96
C VAL A 57 -8.39 -8.69 -5.75
N LEU A 58 -8.57 -9.08 -4.48
CA LEU A 58 -9.39 -10.23 -4.10
C LEU A 58 -10.85 -9.86 -3.87
N GLY A 59 -11.13 -8.58 -3.62
CA GLY A 59 -12.47 -8.10 -3.30
C GLY A 59 -12.49 -6.62 -3.02
N GLU A 60 -13.63 -6.01 -3.36
CA GLU A 60 -13.97 -4.64 -3.03
C GLU A 60 -15.24 -4.66 -2.19
N ALA A 61 -15.35 -3.77 -1.22
CA ALA A 61 -16.55 -3.63 -0.40
C ALA A 61 -16.79 -2.16 -0.11
N LEU A 62 -18.06 -1.78 0.01
CA LEU A 62 -18.46 -0.46 0.46
C LEU A 62 -19.03 -0.58 1.86
N TYR A 63 -18.50 0.21 2.79
CA TYR A 63 -19.03 0.33 4.14
C TYR A 63 -19.64 1.71 4.35
N ARG A 64 -20.65 1.80 5.22
CA ARG A 64 -21.22 3.07 5.68
C ARG A 64 -21.58 2.94 7.15
N ASN A 65 -21.07 3.83 7.98
CA ASN A 65 -21.23 3.80 9.44
C ASN A 65 -20.88 2.43 10.07
N GLY A 66 -19.91 1.70 9.50
CA GLY A 66 -19.51 0.37 9.95
C GLY A 66 -20.31 -0.78 9.34
N ASP A 67 -21.44 -0.51 8.69
CA ASP A 67 -22.24 -1.52 8.02
C ASP A 67 -21.75 -1.79 6.60
N LYS A 68 -21.65 -3.06 6.24
CA LYS A 68 -21.30 -3.48 4.88
C LYS A 68 -22.50 -3.29 3.96
N ILE A 69 -22.37 -2.39 2.99
CA ILE A 69 -23.42 -2.05 2.02
C ILE A 69 -23.33 -2.94 0.79
N SER A 70 -22.12 -3.17 0.29
CA SER A 70 -21.89 -4.05 -0.85
C SER A 70 -20.55 -4.77 -0.74
N GLU A 71 -20.48 -5.92 -1.41
CA GLU A 71 -19.26 -6.67 -1.65
C GLU A 71 -19.24 -7.08 -3.11
N THR A 72 -18.15 -6.77 -3.79
CA THR A 72 -17.84 -7.26 -5.11
C THR A 72 -16.59 -8.10 -4.98
N VAL A 73 -16.77 -9.41 -5.01
CA VAL A 73 -15.65 -10.30 -5.31
C VAL A 73 -15.47 -10.21 -6.82
N PRO A 74 -14.31 -9.78 -7.35
CA PRO A 74 -14.06 -9.89 -8.76
C PRO A 74 -14.28 -11.35 -9.14
N SER A 75 -15.19 -11.59 -10.09
CA SER A 75 -15.31 -12.89 -10.75
C SER A 75 -13.90 -13.37 -11.10
N PRO A 76 -13.55 -14.66 -10.93
CA PRO A 76 -12.22 -15.17 -11.24
C PRO A 76 -11.80 -14.57 -12.58
N PRO A 77 -10.71 -13.80 -12.60
CA PRO A 77 -10.33 -13.12 -13.82
C PRO A 77 -10.14 -14.21 -14.87
N ALA A 78 -10.55 -13.96 -16.11
CA ALA A 78 -9.85 -14.58 -17.23
C ALA A 78 -8.35 -14.45 -16.90
N PRO A 79 -7.55 -15.52 -17.03
CA PRO A 79 -6.22 -15.64 -16.42
C PRO A 79 -5.51 -14.29 -16.47
N ALA A 80 -5.20 -13.73 -15.30
CA ALA A 80 -4.71 -12.36 -15.16
C ALA A 80 -3.65 -12.11 -16.24
N PRO A 81 -3.68 -10.97 -16.97
CA PRO A 81 -2.56 -10.63 -17.82
C PRO A 81 -1.32 -10.71 -16.92
N VAL A 82 -0.39 -11.60 -17.28
CA VAL A 82 0.93 -11.73 -16.64
C VAL A 82 1.37 -10.33 -16.21
N PRO A 83 1.66 -10.08 -14.92
CA PRO A 83 2.06 -8.74 -14.49
C PRO A 83 3.12 -8.26 -15.47
N PRO A 84 2.96 -7.07 -16.11
CA PRO A 84 3.94 -6.64 -17.10
C PRO A 84 5.30 -6.74 -16.42
N PRO A 85 6.28 -7.43 -17.04
CA PRO A 85 7.58 -7.65 -16.43
C PRO A 85 8.04 -6.29 -15.91
N ALA A 86 8.50 -6.27 -14.66
CA ALA A 86 8.93 -5.04 -13.99
C ALA A 86 9.65 -4.16 -15.02
N LYS A 87 9.06 -3.01 -15.36
CA LYS A 87 9.57 -2.20 -16.48
C LYS A 87 11.07 -2.04 -16.24
N PRO A 88 11.95 -2.40 -17.19
CA PRO A 88 13.37 -2.24 -16.97
C PRO A 88 13.61 -0.79 -16.56
N PRO A 89 14.52 -0.54 -15.60
CA PRO A 89 14.76 0.81 -15.10
C PRO A 89 14.99 1.73 -16.29
N THR A 90 14.26 2.84 -16.33
CA THR A 90 14.37 3.78 -17.45
C THR A 90 15.79 4.32 -17.53
N LEU A 91 16.20 4.83 -18.69
CA LEU A 91 17.50 5.50 -18.83
C LEU A 91 17.69 6.59 -17.77
N PHE A 92 16.61 7.27 -17.37
CA PHE A 92 16.63 8.25 -16.29
C PHE A 92 16.92 7.63 -14.91
N GLN A 93 16.35 6.47 -14.61
CA GLN A 93 16.62 5.73 -13.37
C GLN A 93 18.05 5.15 -13.37
N LEU A 94 18.53 4.65 -14.51
CA LEU A 94 19.90 4.17 -14.68
C LEU A 94 20.92 5.32 -14.58
N LEU A 95 20.62 6.46 -15.21
CA LEU A 95 21.44 7.67 -15.14
C LEU A 95 21.51 8.21 -13.71
N LYS A 96 20.38 8.25 -12.99
CA LYS A 96 20.35 8.61 -11.56
C LYS A 96 21.18 7.66 -10.70
N GLN A 97 21.06 6.35 -10.90
CA GLN A 97 21.88 5.36 -10.17
C GLN A 97 23.37 5.53 -10.46
N TRP A 98 23.74 5.70 -11.73
CA TRP A 98 25.13 5.92 -12.14
C TRP A 98 25.70 7.23 -11.56
N LEU A 99 24.92 8.31 -11.62
CA LEU A 99 25.31 9.61 -11.06
C LEU A 99 25.48 9.53 -9.54
N ALA A 100 24.58 8.85 -8.83
CA ALA A 100 24.68 8.61 -7.39
C ALA A 100 25.93 7.77 -7.01
N MET A 101 26.35 6.84 -7.89
CA MET A 101 27.60 6.09 -7.69
C MET A 101 28.85 6.94 -7.91
N LYS A 102 28.82 7.87 -8.87
CA LYS A 102 29.96 8.73 -9.23
C LYS A 102 30.10 9.98 -8.37
N LEU A 103 29.02 10.46 -7.77
CA LEU A 103 29.00 11.64 -6.91
C LEU A 103 29.14 11.32 -5.43
N LYS A 104 29.49 10.08 -5.03
CA LYS A 104 29.84 9.80 -3.64
C LYS A 104 31.01 10.70 -3.25
N PRO A 105 30.85 11.63 -2.28
CA PRO A 105 31.99 12.37 -1.78
C PRO A 105 32.93 11.37 -1.14
N VAL A 106 34.18 11.32 -1.61
CA VAL A 106 35.26 10.69 -0.86
C VAL A 106 35.31 11.45 0.46
N LYS A 107 34.83 10.80 1.52
CA LYS A 107 34.90 11.33 2.87
C LYS A 107 36.40 11.49 3.18
N GLY A 108 36.89 12.72 3.07
CA GLY A 108 38.25 13.07 3.43
C GLY A 108 38.48 12.69 4.90
N GLY A 109 39.26 11.63 5.11
CA GLY A 109 39.92 11.39 6.39
C GLY A 109 41.19 12.22 6.39
N GLY A 110 41.27 13.14 7.35
CA GLY A 110 42.48 13.92 7.65
C GLY A 110 43.53 13.12 8.39
#